data_AF-A0A966VZU3-F1
#
_entry.id   AF-A0A966VZU3-F1
#
_cell.length_a   1.000
_cell.length_b   1.000
_cell.length_c   1.000
_cell.angle_alpha   90.00
_cell.angle_beta   90.00
_cell.angle_gamma   90.00
#
_symmetry.space_group_name_H-M   'P 1'
#
loop_
_entity.id
_entity.type
_entity.pdbx_description
1 polymer ?
#
loop_
_entity_poly.entity_id
_entity_poly.type
_entity_poly.pdbx_seq_one_letter_code
_entity_poly.pdbx_strand_id
1 'polypeptide(L)'
;MPLYKRKLKPIADMTPEVAGPMVVREAITLPGVGLSIPVRAAKAKLSALLEMVAGGQEVTITSDGVPKAVLSPVAKREQRQVFTGTREHLKKMPPWRGGPTAEALIREDRDGRGW
;
A
#
# COMPACT_ATOMS: atom_id res chain seq x y z
N MET A 1 -24.16 -33.43 -28.64
CA MET A 1 -23.18 -32.35 -28.41
C MET A 1 -22.40 -32.64 -27.12
N PRO A 2 -21.10 -32.96 -27.18
CA PRO A 2 -20.34 -33.37 -26.00
C PRO A 2 -19.57 -32.20 -25.35
N LEU A 3 -19.72 -32.08 -24.03
CA LEU A 3 -18.99 -31.16 -23.15
C LEU A 3 -17.54 -31.65 -22.97
N TYR A 4 -16.56 -30.84 -23.36
CA TYR A 4 -15.14 -31.15 -23.16
C TYR A 4 -14.75 -31.01 -21.69
N LYS A 5 -14.39 -32.13 -21.04
CA LYS A 5 -13.74 -32.16 -19.72
C LYS A 5 -12.27 -31.75 -19.87
N ARG A 6 -11.92 -30.53 -19.46
CA ARG A 6 -10.53 -30.06 -19.38
C ARG A 6 -9.86 -30.70 -18.15
N LYS A 7 -9.00 -31.71 -18.35
CA LYS A 7 -8.15 -32.26 -17.28
C LYS A 7 -7.09 -31.22 -16.91
N LEU A 8 -7.13 -30.71 -15.68
CA LEU A 8 -6.06 -29.91 -15.10
C LEU A 8 -4.89 -30.87 -14.77
N LYS A 9 -3.72 -30.60 -15.34
CA LYS A 9 -2.47 -31.29 -15.03
C LYS A 9 -1.94 -30.72 -13.70
N PRO A 10 -1.49 -31.55 -12.73
CA PRO A 10 -0.90 -31.02 -11.51
C PRO A 10 0.41 -30.30 -11.84
N ILE A 11 0.57 -29.09 -11.30
CA ILE A 11 1.79 -28.29 -11.38
C ILE A 11 2.78 -28.99 -10.45
N ALA A 12 3.54 -29.93 -10.99
CA ALA A 12 4.65 -30.57 -10.31
C ALA A 12 5.81 -29.56 -10.22
N ASP A 13 6.20 -29.28 -8.97
CA ASP A 13 7.54 -28.91 -8.52
C ASP A 13 8.31 -27.89 -9.38
N MET A 14 7.83 -26.64 -9.35
CA MET A 14 8.69 -25.49 -9.64
C MET A 14 9.37 -25.09 -8.33
N THR A 15 10.50 -25.73 -8.04
CA THR A 15 11.45 -25.24 -7.02
C THR A 15 11.77 -23.78 -7.37
N PRO A 16 11.60 -22.81 -6.47
CA PRO A 16 12.14 -21.49 -6.70
C PRO A 16 13.65 -21.63 -6.69
N GLU A 17 14.27 -21.65 -7.88
CA GLU A 17 15.67 -21.28 -8.00
C GLU A 17 15.79 -19.92 -7.30
N VAL A 18 16.58 -19.93 -6.22
CA VAL A 18 16.92 -18.76 -5.44
C VAL A 18 17.67 -17.83 -6.39
N ALA A 19 16.92 -16.95 -7.05
CA ALA A 19 17.46 -15.84 -7.80
C ALA A 19 18.22 -14.99 -6.77
N GLY A 20 19.54 -15.14 -6.78
CA GLY A 20 20.45 -14.39 -5.93
C GLY A 20 20.20 -12.89 -6.04
N PRO A 21 20.61 -12.10 -5.04
CA PRO A 21 20.30 -10.68 -5.00
C PRO A 21 20.90 -10.00 -6.24
N MET A 22 20.06 -9.67 -7.22
CA MET A 22 20.41 -8.72 -8.26
C MET A 22 20.55 -7.37 -7.57
N VAL A 23 21.77 -7.09 -7.10
CA VAL A 23 22.12 -5.89 -6.36
C VAL A 23 21.86 -4.69 -7.25
N VAL A 24 20.74 -4.01 -7.00
CA VAL A 24 20.51 -2.68 -7.54
C VAL A 24 21.53 -1.78 -6.84
N ARG A 25 22.70 -1.60 -7.45
CA ARG A 25 23.83 -0.80 -6.93
C ARG A 25 23.48 0.67 -6.66
N GLU A 26 22.28 1.11 -7.01
CA GLU A 26 21.76 2.47 -6.85
C GLU A 26 20.77 2.60 -5.68
N ALA A 27 20.55 1.51 -4.94
CA ALA A 27 19.69 1.52 -3.77
C ALA A 27 20.46 2.07 -2.56
N ILE A 28 19.89 3.12 -1.97
CA ILE A 28 20.41 3.78 -0.78
C ILE A 28 19.39 3.54 0.33
N THR A 29 19.83 3.03 1.47
CA THR A 29 18.98 2.91 2.66
C THR A 29 18.91 4.28 3.35
N LEU A 30 17.73 4.91 3.32
CA LEU A 30 17.52 6.17 4.02
C LEU A 30 16.89 5.90 5.40
N PRO A 31 17.41 6.50 6.50
CA PRO A 31 16.84 6.32 7.83
C PRO A 31 15.38 6.82 7.84
N GLY A 32 14.47 6.00 8.37
CA GLY A 32 13.03 6.28 8.44
C GLY A 32 12.23 6.01 7.15
N VAL A 33 12.88 5.76 6.01
CA VAL A 33 12.23 5.58 4.69
C VAL A 33 12.50 4.19 4.09
N GLY A 34 13.53 3.48 4.56
CA GLY A 34 13.88 2.14 4.07
C GLY A 34 14.69 2.19 2.77
N LEU A 35 14.52 1.18 1.91
CA LEU A 35 15.24 1.09 0.62
C LEU A 35 14.74 2.19 -0.32
N SER A 36 15.63 3.09 -0.73
CA SER A 36 15.31 4.23 -1.60
C SER A 36 16.12 4.21 -2.89
N ILE A 37 15.45 4.49 -4.01
CA ILE A 37 16.04 4.47 -5.35
C ILE A 37 15.62 5.74 -6.12
N PRO A 38 16.55 6.42 -6.81
CA PRO A 38 16.21 7.59 -7.60
C PRO A 38 15.32 7.24 -8.81
N VAL A 39 14.44 8.14 -9.23
CA VAL A 39 13.50 7.96 -10.36
C VAL A 39 14.21 7.45 -11.62
N ARG A 40 15.43 7.95 -11.90
CA ARG A 40 16.21 7.53 -13.08
C ARG A 40 16.59 6.06 -13.03
N ALA A 41 17.11 5.60 -11.89
CA ALA A 41 17.47 4.21 -11.66
C ALA A 41 16.22 3.32 -11.67
N ALA A 42 15.14 3.79 -11.05
CA ALA A 42 13.86 3.09 -11.04
C ALA A 42 13.30 2.90 -12.45
N LYS A 43 13.36 3.92 -13.31
CA LYS A 43 12.93 3.83 -14.72
C LYS A 43 13.76 2.84 -15.53
N ALA A 44 15.07 2.81 -15.32
CA ALA A 44 15.97 1.92 -16.06
C ALA A 44 15.78 0.44 -15.68
N LYS A 45 15.41 0.15 -14.42
CA LYS A 45 15.37 -1.21 -13.86
C LYS A 45 14.02 -1.56 -13.24
N LEU A 46 12.93 -0.96 -13.75
CA LEU A 46 11.60 -1.08 -13.13
C LEU A 46 11.16 -2.54 -12.98
N SER A 47 11.37 -3.36 -14.02
CA SER A 47 10.98 -4.78 -13.98
C SER A 47 11.66 -5.53 -12.83
N ALA A 48 12.96 -5.31 -12.62
CA ALA A 48 13.69 -5.94 -11.51
C ALA A 48 13.21 -5.44 -10.13
N LEU A 49 12.80 -4.17 -10.04
CA LEU A 49 12.20 -3.63 -8.82
C LEU A 49 10.85 -4.25 -8.53
N LEU A 50 10.04 -4.54 -9.55
CA LEU A 50 8.75 -5.19 -9.36
C LEU A 50 8.90 -6.63 -8.85
N GLU A 51 9.90 -7.38 -9.32
CA GLU A 51 10.21 -8.72 -8.77
C GLU A 51 10.63 -8.65 -7.30
N MET A 52 11.49 -7.70 -6.95
CA MET A 52 11.91 -7.45 -5.56
C MET A 52 10.72 -7.08 -4.67
N VAL A 53 9.82 -6.23 -5.17
CA VAL A 53 8.60 -5.83 -4.47
C VAL A 53 7.59 -6.98 -4.37
N ALA A 54 7.47 -7.82 -5.40
CA ALA A 54 6.65 -9.03 -5.34
C ALA A 54 7.16 -10.01 -4.27
N GLY A 55 8.48 -10.07 -4.06
CA GLY A 55 9.13 -10.81 -2.97
C GLY A 55 8.86 -10.27 -1.56
N GLY A 56 8.13 -9.15 -1.42
CA GLY A 56 7.67 -8.64 -0.13
C GLY A 56 8.45 -7.43 0.40
N GLN A 57 9.41 -6.90 -0.36
CA GLN A 57 10.16 -5.70 0.01
C GLN A 57 9.42 -4.43 -0.43
N GLU A 58 9.44 -3.40 0.41
CA GLU A 58 8.94 -2.08 0.02
C GLU A 58 10.09 -1.20 -0.45
N VAL A 59 9.86 -0.45 -1.52
CA VAL A 59 10.89 0.40 -2.14
C VAL A 59 10.33 1.80 -2.34
N THR A 60 11.04 2.79 -1.81
CA THR A 60 10.70 4.20 -2.00
C THR A 60 11.42 4.76 -3.23
N ILE A 61 10.69 5.44 -4.09
CA ILE A 61 11.23 6.14 -5.25
C ILE A 61 11.44 7.61 -4.88
N THR A 62 12.66 8.10 -5.03
CA THR A 62 13.03 9.50 -4.73
C THR A 62 13.40 10.28 -6.00
N SER A 63 13.18 11.58 -5.99
CA SER A 63 13.73 12.52 -6.97
C SER A 63 14.55 13.53 -6.20
N ASP A 64 15.84 13.63 -6.50
CA ASP A 64 16.73 14.61 -5.86
C ASP A 64 16.71 14.50 -4.32
N GLY A 65 16.60 13.27 -3.81
CA GLY A 65 16.50 12.97 -2.39
C GLY A 65 15.09 13.10 -1.78
N VAL A 66 14.12 13.65 -2.52
CA VAL A 66 12.73 13.81 -2.05
C VAL A 66 11.89 12.58 -2.40
N PRO A 67 11.24 11.90 -1.43
CA PRO A 67 10.33 10.79 -1.70
C PRO A 67 9.15 11.22 -2.56
N LYS A 68 8.90 10.51 -3.67
CA LYS A 68 7.77 10.77 -4.59
C LYS A 68 6.74 9.66 -4.62
N ALA A 69 7.16 8.42 -4.44
CA ALA A 69 6.27 7.26 -4.48
C ALA A 69 6.84 6.10 -3.67
N VAL A 70 5.97 5.16 -3.29
CA VAL A 70 6.35 3.90 -2.66
C VAL A 70 5.78 2.76 -3.51
N LEU A 71 6.62 1.79 -3.84
CA LEU A 71 6.21 0.52 -4.41
C LEU A 71 6.03 -0.47 -3.26
N SER A 72 4.82 -1.03 -3.15
CA SER A 72 4.49 -2.05 -2.16
C SER A 72 3.87 -3.28 -2.82
N PRO A 73 4.05 -4.48 -2.23
CA PRO A 73 3.47 -5.70 -2.75
C PRO A 73 1.94 -5.62 -2.79
N VAL A 74 1.31 -6.01 -3.90
CA VAL A 74 -0.15 -5.96 -4.07
C VAL A 74 -0.88 -6.85 -3.05
N ALA A 75 -0.30 -7.99 -2.70
CA ALA A 75 -0.86 -8.92 -1.73
C ALA A 75 -0.97 -8.36 -0.29
N LYS A 76 -0.21 -7.29 0.01
CA LYS A 76 -0.19 -6.61 1.32
C LYS A 76 -1.00 -5.33 1.36
N ARG A 77 -1.78 -5.02 0.32
CA ARG A 77 -2.83 -4.01 0.48
C ARG A 77 -3.93 -4.64 1.31
N GLU A 78 -3.70 -4.72 2.63
CA GLU A 78 -4.75 -5.08 3.59
C GLU A 78 -5.98 -4.30 3.15
N GLN A 79 -7.06 -5.04 2.88
CA GLN A 79 -8.33 -4.45 2.52
C GLN A 79 -8.57 -3.36 3.55
N ARG A 80 -8.73 -2.10 3.09
CA ARG A 80 -8.97 -0.97 3.99
C ARG A 80 -9.95 -1.44 5.03
N GLN A 81 -9.55 -1.45 6.31
CA GLN A 81 -10.45 -1.87 7.36
C GLN A 81 -11.62 -0.89 7.32
N VAL A 82 -12.73 -1.34 6.75
CA VAL A 82 -13.98 -0.59 6.79
C VAL A 82 -14.37 -0.63 8.25
N PHE A 83 -14.51 0.53 8.86
CA PHE A 83 -14.87 0.64 10.26
C PHE A 83 -16.24 -0.03 10.49
N THR A 84 -16.23 -1.25 11.05
CA THR A 84 -17.43 -2.06 11.31
C THR A 84 -17.91 -1.94 12.76
N GLY A 85 -17.09 -1.40 13.66
CA GLY A 85 -17.20 -1.62 15.10
C GLY A 85 -18.30 -0.88 15.86
N THR A 86 -19.07 0.02 15.25
CA THR A 86 -19.93 0.93 16.04
C THR A 86 -21.37 0.99 15.56
N ARG A 87 -21.78 0.19 14.57
CA ARG A 87 -23.16 0.24 14.07
C ARG A 87 -24.20 -0.12 15.13
N GLU A 88 -23.94 -1.15 15.93
CA GLU A 88 -24.80 -1.61 17.02
C GLU A 88 -24.82 -0.61 18.19
N HIS A 89 -23.71 0.07 18.44
CA HIS A 89 -23.60 1.09 19.48
C HIS A 89 -24.34 2.38 19.08
N LEU A 90 -24.17 2.83 17.83
CA LEU A 90 -24.87 3.99 17.27
C LEU A 90 -26.40 3.80 17.28
N LYS A 91 -26.90 2.58 17.05
CA LYS A 91 -28.34 2.26 17.15
C LYS A 91 -28.92 2.46 18.55
N LYS A 92 -28.09 2.32 19.60
CA LYS A 92 -28.50 2.48 21.00
C LYS A 92 -28.35 3.93 21.48
N MET A 93 -27.67 4.77 20.71
CA MET A 93 -27.51 6.18 21.07
C MET A 93 -28.82 6.94 20.86
N PRO A 94 -29.15 7.87 21.75
CA PRO A 94 -30.30 8.75 21.53
C PRO A 94 -30.10 9.55 20.23
N PRO A 95 -31.18 9.78 19.45
CA PRO A 95 -31.09 10.60 18.26
C PRO A 95 -30.61 11.99 18.63
N TRP A 96 -29.79 12.57 17.76
CA TRP A 96 -29.25 13.91 17.98
C TRP A 96 -30.40 14.92 18.09
N ARG A 97 -30.49 15.60 19.24
CA ARG A 97 -31.62 16.47 19.61
C ARG A 97 -31.37 17.95 19.40
N GLY A 98 -30.46 18.27 18.47
CA GLY A 98 -30.06 19.63 18.17
C GLY A 98 -28.90 20.10 19.07
N GLY A 99 -27.82 20.50 18.40
CA GLY A 99 -26.60 21.09 18.94
C GLY A 99 -25.78 21.63 17.76
N PRO A 100 -24.59 22.18 17.99
CA PRO A 100 -23.68 22.48 16.88
C PRO A 100 -23.27 21.16 16.19
N THR A 101 -23.32 21.13 14.85
CA THR A 101 -22.84 19.98 14.10
C THR A 101 -21.33 19.82 14.28
N ALA A 102 -20.81 18.63 13.96
CA ALA A 102 -19.37 18.43 13.89
C ALA A 102 -18.71 19.47 12.96
N GLU A 103 -19.31 19.82 11.81
CA GLU A 103 -18.74 20.87 10.95
C GLU A 103 -18.76 22.25 11.59
N ALA A 104 -19.78 22.59 12.38
CA ALA A 104 -19.84 23.88 13.09
C ALA A 104 -18.73 23.97 14.14
N LEU A 105 -18.51 22.91 14.92
CA LEU A 105 -17.45 22.84 15.92
C LEU A 105 -16.05 22.88 15.29
N ILE A 106 -15.83 22.12 14.22
CA ILE A 106 -14.56 22.10 13.49
C ILE A 106 -14.26 23.47 12.88
N ARG A 107 -15.28 24.14 12.33
CA ARG A 107 -15.13 25.48 11.75
C ARG A 107 -14.78 26.51 12.82
N GLU A 108 -15.54 26.56 13.91
CA GLU A 108 -15.26 27.47 15.03
C GLU A 108 -13.84 27.28 15.57
N ASP A 109 -13.42 26.03 15.75
CA ASP A 109 -12.08 25.69 16.20
C ASP A 109 -10.99 26.08 15.18
N ARG A 110 -11.20 25.85 13.89
CA ARG A 110 -10.25 26.24 12.84
C ARG A 110 -10.13 27.75 12.72
N ASP A 111 -11.26 28.43 12.65
CA ASP A 111 -11.33 29.88 12.46
C ASP A 111 -10.81 30.61 13.73
N GLY A 112 -10.96 30.00 14.91
CA GLY A 112 -10.40 30.50 16.18
C GLY A 112 -8.89 30.30 16.35
N ARG A 113 -8.27 29.37 15.61
CA ARG A 113 -6.82 29.11 15.70
C ARG A 113 -5.98 29.96 14.74
N GLY A 114 -6.62 30.71 13.83
CA GLY A 114 -5.98 31.79 13.07
C GLY A 114 -4.98 31.36 11.99
N TRP A 115 -5.21 30.26 11.28
CA TRP A 115 -4.43 29.84 10.10
C TRP A 115 -5.25 29.85 8.82
#